data_AF-A0A3Q0SXU0-F1
#
_entry.id   AF-A0A3Q0SXU0-F1
#
_cell.length_a   1.000
_cell.length_b   1.000
_cell.length_c   1.000
_cell.angle_alpha   90.00
_cell.angle_beta   90.00
_cell.angle_gamma   90.00
#
_symmetry.space_group_name_H-M   'P 1'
#
loop_
_entity.id
_entity.type
_entity.pdbx_description
1 polymer ?
#
loop_
_entity_poly.entity_id
_entity_poly.type
_entity_poly.pdbx_seq_one_letter_code
_entity_poly.pdbx_strand_id
1 'polypeptide(L)'
;MLFAPILLLNNSVYLQYYAHLPEEERQKKLSSCSRHRYLYIPPCTPEHFWEVGFPSTQTCIERGYIKEDKNPQGRLRRRQPFNALFSPKRRKEEN
;
A
#
# COMPACT_ATOMS: atom_id res chain seq x y z
N MET A 1 14.95 -22.02 -4.18
CA MET A 1 14.06 -23.06 -4.72
C MET A 1 12.99 -23.46 -3.69
N LEU A 2 12.10 -22.55 -3.27
CA LEU A 2 11.11 -22.79 -2.19
C LEU A 2 9.67 -22.40 -2.60
N PHE A 3 9.29 -22.55 -3.87
CA PHE A 3 7.91 -22.24 -4.33
C PHE A 3 7.06 -23.48 -4.68
N ALA A 4 7.65 -24.69 -4.67
CA ALA A 4 6.95 -25.91 -5.09
C ALA A 4 5.88 -26.46 -4.13
N PRO A 5 6.02 -26.41 -2.78
CA PRO A 5 5.10 -27.18 -1.92
C PRO A 5 3.72 -26.53 -1.71
N ILE A 6 3.57 -25.21 -1.91
CA ILE A 6 2.28 -24.51 -1.73
C ILE A 6 1.31 -24.75 -2.90
N LEU A 7 1.82 -24.99 -4.11
CA LEU A 7 0.97 -25.20 -5.29
C LEU A 7 0.29 -26.58 -5.31
N LEU A 8 0.91 -27.60 -4.71
CA LEU A 8 0.37 -28.96 -4.72
C LEU A 8 -0.85 -29.12 -3.79
N LEU A 9 -0.83 -28.50 -2.60
CA LEU A 9 -1.94 -28.55 -1.65
C LEU A 9 -3.18 -27.79 -2.15
N ASN A 10 -2.98 -26.65 -2.83
CA ASN A 10 -4.08 -25.90 -3.43
C ASN A 10 -4.70 -26.63 -4.62
N ASN A 11 -3.89 -27.34 -5.42
CA ASN A 11 -4.39 -28.09 -6.57
C ASN A 11 -5.41 -29.17 -6.17
N SER A 12 -5.21 -29.86 -5.03
CA SER A 12 -6.14 -30.90 -4.58
C SER A 12 -7.55 -30.35 -4.32
N VAL A 13 -7.67 -29.16 -3.72
CA VAL A 13 -8.97 -28.52 -3.42
C VAL A 13 -9.65 -28.04 -4.69
N TYR A 14 -8.89 -27.41 -5.59
CA TYR A 14 -9.45 -26.93 -6.87
C TYR A 14 -9.80 -28.07 -7.84
N LEU A 15 -9.06 -29.19 -7.81
CA LEU A 15 -9.40 -30.40 -8.58
C LEU A 15 -10.75 -30.98 -8.14
N GLN A 16 -11.01 -31.01 -6.83
CA GLN A 16 -12.29 -31.48 -6.30
C GLN A 16 -13.44 -30.49 -6.56
N TYR A 17 -13.18 -29.19 -6.49
CA TYR A 17 -14.17 -28.14 -6.80
C TYR A 17 -14.62 -28.17 -8.27
N TYR A 18 -13.71 -28.43 -9.21
CA TYR A 18 -13.99 -28.51 -10.65
C TYR A 18 -14.24 -29.95 -11.16
N ALA A 19 -14.50 -30.92 -10.29
CA ALA A 19 -14.64 -32.33 -10.67
C ALA A 19 -15.82 -32.61 -11.62
N HIS A 20 -16.81 -31.71 -11.68
CA HIS A 20 -17.98 -31.81 -12.56
C HIS A 20 -17.71 -31.34 -14.01
N LEU A 21 -16.57 -30.71 -14.26
CA LEU A 21 -16.19 -30.21 -15.58
C LEU A 21 -15.32 -31.23 -16.33
N PRO A 22 -15.39 -31.26 -17.67
CA PRO A 22 -14.49 -32.07 -18.48
C PRO A 22 -13.02 -31.64 -18.28
N GLU A 23 -12.10 -32.59 -18.48
CA GLU A 23 -10.65 -32.45 -18.22
C GLU A 23 -10.08 -31.17 -18.84
N GLU A 24 -10.43 -30.88 -20.09
CA GLU A 24 -9.90 -29.75 -20.85
C GLU A 24 -10.33 -28.40 -20.26
N GLU A 25 -11.61 -28.24 -19.92
CA GLU A 25 -12.14 -27.01 -19.31
C GLU A 25 -11.61 -26.82 -17.89
N ARG A 26 -11.53 -27.90 -17.12
CA ARG A 26 -10.95 -27.90 -15.78
C ARG A 26 -9.50 -27.44 -15.82
N GLN A 27 -8.70 -27.95 -16.76
CA GLN A 27 -7.30 -27.55 -16.90
C GLN A 27 -7.18 -26.06 -17.23
N LYS A 28 -8.05 -25.55 -18.11
CA LYS A 28 -8.12 -24.12 -18.44
C LYS A 28 -8.47 -23.28 -17.21
N LYS A 29 -9.46 -23.68 -16.41
CA LYS A 29 -9.83 -22.99 -15.15
C LYS A 29 -8.67 -23.00 -14.15
N LEU A 30 -8.06 -24.17 -13.90
CA LEU A 30 -6.90 -24.32 -13.01
C LEU A 30 -5.74 -23.41 -13.44
N SER A 31 -5.47 -23.32 -14.74
CA SER A 31 -4.41 -22.45 -15.27
C SER A 31 -4.70 -20.95 -15.10
N SER A 32 -5.97 -20.56 -14.94
CA SER A 32 -6.39 -19.16 -14.80
C SER A 32 -6.63 -18.73 -13.35
N CYS A 33 -6.92 -19.68 -12.45
CA CYS A 33 -7.23 -19.42 -11.04
C CYS A 33 -6.01 -18.87 -10.28
N SER A 34 -6.27 -18.00 -9.29
CA SER A 34 -5.26 -17.49 -8.36
C SER A 34 -4.06 -16.75 -9.01
N ARG A 35 -4.20 -16.25 -10.24
CA ARG A 35 -3.12 -15.52 -10.94
C ARG A 35 -2.97 -14.05 -10.57
N HIS A 36 -3.89 -13.48 -9.79
CA HIS A 36 -3.90 -12.05 -9.48
C HIS A 36 -2.56 -11.56 -8.90
N ARG A 37 -1.99 -12.26 -7.92
CA ARG A 37 -0.68 -11.92 -7.33
C ARG A 37 0.50 -12.03 -8.31
N TYR A 38 0.40 -12.89 -9.31
CA TYR A 38 1.40 -13.04 -10.35
C TYR A 38 1.30 -11.93 -11.40
N LEU A 39 0.08 -11.56 -11.80
CA LEU A 39 -0.16 -10.53 -12.81
C LEU A 39 -0.02 -9.11 -12.26
N TYR A 40 -0.41 -8.92 -11.00
CA TYR A 40 -0.38 -7.65 -10.30
C TYR A 40 0.57 -7.77 -9.11
N ILE A 41 1.86 -7.80 -9.43
CA ILE A 41 2.91 -7.76 -8.42
C ILE A 41 2.85 -6.35 -7.80
N PRO A 42 2.57 -6.23 -6.49
CA PRO A 42 2.62 -4.93 -5.86
C PRO A 42 4.03 -4.36 -6.01
N PRO A 43 4.17 -3.05 -6.28
CA PRO A 43 5.48 -2.44 -6.32
C PRO A 43 6.18 -2.71 -4.98
N CYS A 44 7.49 -2.95 -5.04
CA CYS A 44 8.27 -3.07 -3.83
C CYS A 44 8.07 -1.81 -2.97
N THR A 45 8.12 -1.98 -1.65
CA THR A 45 8.12 -0.84 -0.73
C THR A 45 9.26 0.09 -1.14
N PRO A 46 9.00 1.38 -1.37
CA PRO A 46 10.04 2.33 -1.77
C PRO A 46 11.20 2.31 -0.78
N GLU A 47 12.38 2.63 -1.28
CA GLU A 47 13.57 2.76 -0.46
C GLU A 47 13.30 3.75 0.68
N HIS A 48 13.73 3.42 1.89
CA HIS A 48 13.58 4.24 3.10
C HIS A 48 12.13 4.37 3.66
N PHE A 49 11.12 3.72 3.07
CA PHE A 49 9.72 3.84 3.52
C PHE A 49 9.48 3.35 4.96
N TRP A 50 10.24 2.34 5.41
CA TRP A 50 10.14 1.75 6.75
C TRP A 50 11.19 2.28 7.73
N GLU A 51 11.88 3.38 7.41
CA GLU A 51 12.78 4.01 8.36
C GLU A 51 12.03 4.59 9.55
N VAL A 52 12.52 4.29 10.74
CA VAL A 52 11.93 4.80 11.98
C VAL A 52 12.51 6.18 12.25
N GLY A 53 11.72 7.22 11.98
CA GLY A 53 12.08 8.62 12.26
C GLY A 53 11.92 9.53 11.05
N PHE A 54 12.03 10.84 11.28
CA PHE A 54 12.03 11.81 10.18
C PHE A 54 13.45 11.95 9.61
N PRO A 55 13.62 11.88 8.28
CA PRO A 55 14.92 12.13 7.66
C PRO A 55 15.38 13.56 7.94
N SER A 56 16.70 13.75 8.08
CA SER A 56 17.29 15.08 8.19
C SER A 56 17.06 15.88 6.90
N THR A 57 17.11 17.22 6.96
CA THR A 57 16.98 18.06 5.76
C THR A 57 18.03 17.70 4.70
N GLN A 58 19.27 17.39 5.11
CA GLN A 58 20.33 16.94 4.20
C GLN A 58 19.93 15.63 3.50
N THR A 59 19.44 14.66 4.27
CA THR A 59 18.95 13.38 3.73
C THR A 59 17.75 13.57 2.79
N CYS A 60 16.86 14.52 3.08
CA CYS A 60 15.74 14.86 2.21
C CYS A 60 16.19 15.45 0.85
N ILE A 61 17.28 16.22 0.83
CA ILE A 61 17.87 16.76 -0.41
C ILE A 61 18.52 15.62 -1.21
N GLU A 62 19.34 14.80 -0.56
CA GLU A 62 20.01 13.64 -1.19
C GLU A 62 19.02 12.64 -1.80
N ARG A 63 17.90 12.38 -1.12
CA ARG A 63 16.80 11.53 -1.60
C ARG A 63 15.91 12.21 -2.64
N GLY A 64 16.10 13.50 -2.90
CA GLY A 64 15.32 14.27 -3.87
C GLY A 64 13.90 14.64 -3.42
N TYR A 65 13.59 14.54 -2.12
CA TYR A 65 12.32 15.02 -1.56
C TYR A 65 12.22 16.55 -1.61
N ILE A 66 13.35 17.24 -1.49
CA ILE A 66 13.47 18.69 -1.58
C ILE A 66 14.22 19.01 -2.87
N LYS A 67 13.55 19.73 -3.79
CA LYS A 67 14.16 20.27 -5.01
C LYS A 67 14.40 21.75 -4.81
N GLU A 68 15.64 22.21 -4.98
CA GLU A 68 15.94 23.64 -4.99
C GLU A 68 15.57 24.21 -6.36
N ASP A 69 14.33 24.67 -6.49
CA ASP A 69 13.88 25.36 -7.70
C ASP A 69 14.48 26.78 -7.74
N LYS A 70 15.11 27.13 -8.88
CA LYS A 70 15.68 28.47 -9.12
C LYS A 70 14.66 29.61 -9.08
N ASN A 71 13.38 29.28 -9.26
CA ASN A 71 12.25 30.20 -9.12
C ASN A 71 11.18 29.55 -8.22
N PRO A 72 11.32 29.61 -6.90
CA PRO A 72 10.35 29.01 -6.00
C PRO A 72 9.01 29.73 -6.19
N GLN A 73 7.98 28.99 -6.59
CA GLN A 73 6.60 29.48 -6.57
C GLN A 73 6.32 30.03 -5.17
N GLY A 74 5.93 31.31 -5.10
CA GLY A 74 5.70 31.98 -3.83
C GLY A 74 4.71 31.17 -2.99
N ARG A 75 5.11 30.80 -1.76
CA ARG A 75 4.27 30.03 -0.85
C ARG A 75 2.94 30.78 -0.70
N LEU A 76 1.84 30.17 -1.15
CA LEU A 76 0.51 30.73 -1.00
C LEU A 76 0.23 30.91 0.49
N ARG A 77 0.33 32.16 0.96
CA ARG A 77 -0.02 32.49 2.33
C ARG A 77 -1.53 32.35 2.44
N ARG A 78 -1.99 31.52 3.37
CA ARG A 78 -3.41 31.35 3.63
C ARG A 78 -3.99 32.73 3.95
N ARG A 79 -4.88 33.25 3.10
CA ARG A 79 -5.47 34.60 3.24
C ARG A 79 -6.29 34.75 4.52
N GLN A 80 -6.82 33.64 5.02
CA GLN A 80 -7.68 33.61 6.21
C GLN A 80 -7.02 32.77 7.32
N PRO A 81 -7.07 33.24 8.57
CA PRO A 81 -6.64 32.46 9.73
C PRO A 81 -7.51 31.19 9.87
N PHE A 82 -6.92 30.14 10.45
CA PHE A 82 -7.66 28.92 10.74
C PHE A 82 -8.62 29.15 11.92
N ASN A 83 -9.92 29.15 11.66
CA ASN A 83 -10.94 29.16 12.71
C ASN A 83 -11.02 27.75 13.33
N ALA A 84 -10.36 27.56 14.48
CA ALA A 84 -10.51 26.34 15.26
C ALA A 84 -11.94 26.27 15.82
N LEU A 85 -12.73 25.30 15.36
CA LEU A 85 -14.13 25.10 15.79
C LEU A 85 -14.24 24.33 17.11
N PHE A 86 -13.14 24.13 17.84
CA PHE A 86 -13.15 23.36 19.07
C PHE A 86 -13.68 24.21 20.22
N SER A 87 -14.88 23.89 20.70
CA SER A 87 -15.44 24.47 21.91
C SER A 87 -14.61 24.05 23.13
N PRO A 88 -14.23 24.97 24.03
CA PRO A 88 -13.60 24.61 25.30
C PRO A 88 -14.51 23.66 26.08
N LYS A 89 -13.97 22.54 26.55
CA LYS A 89 -14.68 21.60 27.42
C LYS A 89 -14.98 22.34 28.74
N ARG A 90 -16.26 22.57 29.06
CA ARG A 90 -16.65 23.13 30.38
C ARG A 90 -16.10 22.20 31.45
N ARG A 91 -15.28 22.73 32.38
CA ARG A 91 -14.94 22.01 33.60
C ARG A 91 -16.24 21.90 34.41
N LYS A 92 -16.66 20.67 34.71
CA LYS A 92 -17.69 20.45 35.74
C LYS A 92 -17.01 20.75 37.07
N GLU A 93 -17.51 21.75 37.79
CA GLU A 93 -17.22 21.91 39.21
C GLU A 93 -18.00 20.81 39.93
N GLU A 94 -17.28 19.85 40.51
CA GLU A 94 -17.84 18.87 41.44
C GLU A 94 -18.05 19.58 42.79
N ASN A 95 -19.28 19.51 43.30
CA ASN A 95 -19.67 19.91 44.65
C ASN A 95 -19.96 18.65 45.45
#